data_AF-A0A2S8BJI6-F1
#
_entry.id   AF-A0A2S8BJI6-F1
#
_cell.length_a   1.000
_cell.length_b   1.000
_cell.length_c   1.000
_cell.angle_alpha   90.00
_cell.angle_beta   90.00
_cell.angle_gamma   90.00
#
_symmetry.space_group_name_H-M   'P 1'
#
loop_
_entity.id
_entity.type
_entity.pdbx_description
1 polymer ?
#
loop_
_entity_poly.entity_id
_entity_poly.type
_entity_poly.pdbx_seq_one_letter_code
_entity_poly.pdbx_strand_id
1 'polypeptide(L)'
;MAQHDASSPYQPDPGDAVNPDVAAGVGAEDVDEERIGLDPLEEGMDPPERWTGSDRFGVSADEQRDGESLEQRLEQEEADVWVDEPQQPQPDLSRQQADEAGGSVARGLRAPDDAG
;
A
#
# COMPACT_ATOMS: atom_id res chain seq x y z
N MET A 1 -17.18 -25.15 -34.57
CA MET A 1 -16.74 -24.34 -33.41
C MET A 1 -16.12 -25.30 -32.41
N ALA A 2 -14.80 -25.35 -32.33
CA ALA A 2 -14.09 -26.20 -31.37
C ALA A 2 -14.08 -25.52 -29.99
N GLN A 3 -14.38 -26.31 -28.96
CA GLN A 3 -14.51 -25.87 -27.58
C GLN A 3 -13.11 -25.71 -26.97
N HIS A 4 -12.75 -24.52 -26.50
CA HIS A 4 -11.54 -24.32 -25.70
C HIS A 4 -11.80 -24.78 -24.26
N ASP A 5 -11.02 -25.77 -23.82
CA ASP A 5 -10.98 -26.24 -22.44
C ASP A 5 -10.28 -25.18 -21.57
N ALA A 6 -11.00 -24.61 -20.60
CA ALA A 6 -10.55 -23.51 -19.75
C ALA A 6 -9.35 -23.85 -18.83
N SER A 7 -8.88 -25.10 -18.85
CA SER A 7 -7.73 -25.58 -18.06
C SER A 7 -6.40 -25.58 -18.83
N SER A 8 -6.40 -25.32 -20.14
CA SER A 8 -5.14 -25.25 -20.92
C SER A 8 -4.48 -23.86 -20.79
N PRO A 9 -3.14 -23.80 -20.64
CA PRO A 9 -2.43 -22.53 -20.65
C PRO A 9 -2.73 -21.79 -21.96
N TYR A 10 -2.88 -20.47 -21.87
CA TYR A 10 -3.04 -19.63 -23.06
C TYR A 10 -1.87 -19.86 -24.00
N GLN A 11 -2.20 -20.27 -25.22
CA GLN A 11 -1.23 -20.46 -26.29
C GLN A 11 -1.50 -19.38 -27.33
N PRO A 12 -0.60 -18.39 -27.49
CA PRO A 12 -0.82 -17.31 -28.43
C PRO A 12 -0.97 -17.86 -29.85
N ASP A 13 -1.84 -17.24 -30.64
CA ASP A 13 -1.94 -17.52 -32.08
C ASP A 13 -0.58 -17.20 -32.72
N PRO A 14 -0.09 -17.98 -33.70
CA PRO A 14 1.11 -17.62 -34.47
C PRO A 14 1.08 -16.20 -35.07
N GLY A 15 -0.09 -15.60 -35.31
CA GLY A 15 -0.24 -14.20 -35.71
C GLY A 15 -0.02 -13.16 -34.60
N ASP A 16 0.02 -13.59 -33.34
CA ASP A 16 0.26 -12.78 -32.13
C ASP A 16 1.77 -12.73 -31.78
N ALA A 17 2.61 -13.38 -32.58
CA ALA A 17 4.07 -13.37 -32.41
C ALA A 17 4.65 -12.00 -32.79
N VAL A 18 5.52 -11.47 -31.93
CA VAL A 18 6.27 -10.25 -32.22
C VAL A 18 7.19 -10.46 -33.42
N ASN A 19 7.32 -9.44 -34.28
CA ASN A 19 8.26 -9.49 -35.39
C ASN A 19 9.71 -9.43 -34.84
N PRO A 20 10.53 -10.47 -35.02
CA PRO A 20 11.87 -10.54 -34.44
C PRO A 20 12.83 -9.52 -35.05
N ASP A 21 12.63 -9.13 -36.32
CA ASP A 21 13.48 -8.14 -36.99
C ASP A 21 13.25 -6.74 -36.41
N VAL A 22 12.00 -6.44 -36.01
CA VAL A 22 11.64 -5.19 -35.32
C VAL A 22 12.12 -5.24 -33.87
N ALA A 23 11.88 -6.34 -33.16
CA ALA A 23 12.27 -6.49 -31.76
C ALA A 23 13.80 -6.52 -31.55
N ALA A 24 14.58 -6.96 -32.53
CA ALA A 24 16.04 -6.96 -32.47
C ALA A 24 16.65 -5.57 -32.72
N GLY A 25 15.93 -4.67 -33.39
CA GLY A 25 16.39 -3.33 -33.73
C GLY A 25 16.03 -2.26 -32.70
N VAL A 26 15.08 -2.54 -31.81
CA VAL A 26 14.57 -1.62 -30.79
C VAL A 26 15.17 -2.02 -29.44
N GLY A 27 16.06 -1.19 -28.89
CA GLY A 27 16.64 -1.43 -27.57
C GLY A 27 15.71 -1.02 -26.43
N ALA A 28 16.06 -1.36 -25.19
CA ALA A 28 15.28 -0.93 -24.01
C ALA A 28 15.16 0.61 -23.93
N GLU A 29 16.25 1.31 -24.24
CA GLU A 29 16.33 2.76 -24.29
C GLU A 29 15.47 3.35 -25.43
N ASP A 30 15.12 2.60 -26.49
CA ASP A 30 14.24 3.08 -27.56
C ASP A 30 12.78 3.15 -27.12
N VAL A 31 12.45 2.49 -26.01
CA VAL A 31 11.09 2.38 -25.46
C VAL A 31 10.97 3.20 -24.16
N ASP A 32 12.02 3.91 -23.77
CA ASP A 32 11.93 4.84 -22.64
C ASP A 32 11.07 6.06 -23.00
N GLU A 33 10.47 6.64 -21.96
CA GLU A 33 9.54 7.78 -22.06
C GLU A 33 10.22 9.01 -22.69
N GLU A 34 11.52 9.18 -22.42
CA GLU A 34 12.35 10.26 -22.96
C GLU A 34 12.49 10.17 -24.48
N ARG A 35 12.63 8.97 -25.04
CA ARG A 35 12.77 8.73 -26.49
C ARG A 35 11.45 8.75 -27.22
N ILE A 36 10.42 8.11 -26.67
CA ILE A 36 9.11 7.99 -27.32
C ILE A 36 8.30 9.30 -27.21
N GLY A 37 8.73 10.23 -26.35
CA GLY A 37 8.09 11.54 -26.17
C GLY A 37 6.67 11.43 -25.61
N LEU A 38 6.41 10.35 -24.87
CA LEU A 38 5.14 10.08 -24.20
C LEU A 38 5.49 9.81 -22.74
N ASP A 39 5.23 10.79 -21.88
CA ASP A 39 5.25 10.62 -20.43
C ASP A 39 3.82 10.20 -20.00
N PRO A 40 3.61 9.00 -19.46
CA PRO A 40 2.32 8.58 -18.92
C PRO A 40 1.75 9.53 -17.86
N LEU A 41 2.60 10.33 -17.20
CA LEU A 41 2.21 11.35 -16.22
C LEU A 41 1.73 12.66 -16.87
N GLU A 42 1.99 12.89 -18.16
CA GLU A 42 1.59 14.13 -18.84
C GLU A 42 0.06 14.24 -18.98
N GLU A 43 -0.65 13.13 -19.19
CA GLU A 43 -2.12 13.12 -19.19
C GLU A 43 -2.73 13.36 -17.79
N GLY A 44 -1.97 13.09 -16.72
CA GLY A 44 -2.41 13.20 -15.33
C GLY A 44 -2.06 14.52 -14.63
N MET A 45 -1.40 15.46 -15.32
CA MET A 45 -0.69 16.58 -14.70
C MET A 45 -1.40 17.94 -14.74
N ASP A 46 -2.69 17.98 -15.06
CA ASP A 46 -3.52 19.16 -14.81
C ASP A 46 -4.36 18.94 -13.55
N PRO A 47 -3.81 19.18 -12.34
CA PRO A 47 -4.65 19.30 -11.18
C PRO A 47 -5.67 20.43 -11.45
N PRO A 48 -6.90 20.32 -10.92
CA PRO A 48 -7.91 21.35 -11.16
C PRO A 48 -7.35 22.74 -10.80
N GLU A 49 -7.54 23.71 -11.71
CA GLU A 49 -7.05 25.10 -11.58
C GLU A 49 -7.43 25.78 -10.25
N ARG A 50 -8.43 25.21 -9.57
CA ARG A 50 -8.89 25.61 -8.24
C ARG A 50 -8.66 24.46 -7.26
N TRP A 51 -7.66 24.61 -6.40
CA TRP A 51 -7.55 23.82 -5.18
C TRP A 51 -8.84 24.01 -4.37
N THR A 52 -9.63 22.96 -4.17
CA THR A 52 -10.70 22.98 -3.16
C THR A 52 -10.06 22.64 -1.82
N GLY A 53 -9.95 23.65 -0.95
CA GLY A 53 -9.49 23.43 0.42
C GLY A 53 -10.40 22.42 1.11
N SER A 54 -9.87 21.66 2.06
CA SER A 54 -10.72 20.87 2.94
C SER A 54 -11.58 21.82 3.77
N ASP A 55 -12.89 21.59 3.77
CA ASP A 55 -13.90 22.33 4.55
C ASP A 55 -14.41 21.50 5.74
N ARG A 56 -13.67 20.45 6.11
CA ARG A 56 -13.88 19.64 7.33
C ARG A 56 -13.18 20.28 8.55
N PHE A 57 -12.99 19.53 9.63
CA PHE A 57 -12.38 20.04 10.84
C PHE A 57 -10.90 20.44 10.67
N GLY A 58 -10.47 21.43 11.45
CA GLY A 58 -9.08 21.87 11.55
C GLY A 58 -8.70 23.05 10.67
N VAL A 59 -9.69 23.73 10.07
CA VAL A 59 -9.51 24.92 9.24
C VAL A 59 -9.35 26.17 10.11
N SER A 60 -10.01 26.22 11.26
CA SER A 60 -9.87 27.27 12.27
C SER A 60 -9.09 26.82 13.51
N ALA A 61 -8.57 27.79 14.27
CA ALA A 61 -7.83 27.53 15.50
C ALA A 61 -8.69 26.85 16.58
N ASP A 62 -9.99 27.20 16.65
CA ASP A 62 -10.92 26.59 17.59
C ASP A 62 -11.22 25.14 17.21
N GLU A 63 -11.47 24.87 15.93
CA GLU A 63 -11.67 23.50 15.43
C GLU A 63 -10.44 22.60 15.61
N GLN A 64 -9.22 23.14 15.52
CA GLN A 64 -8.03 22.32 15.82
C GLN A 64 -7.91 21.98 17.30
N ARG A 65 -8.48 22.82 18.16
CA ARG A 65 -8.47 22.62 19.61
C ARG A 65 -9.51 21.60 20.04
N ASP A 66 -10.70 21.70 19.45
CA ASP A 66 -11.85 20.89 19.80
C ASP A 66 -11.88 19.57 19.02
N GLY A 67 -11.48 19.59 17.74
CA GLY A 67 -11.46 18.44 16.85
C GLY A 67 -12.84 17.88 16.52
N GLU A 68 -12.86 16.69 15.89
CA GLU A 68 -14.07 15.89 15.71
C GLU A 68 -14.49 15.23 17.03
N SER A 69 -15.80 15.07 17.25
CA SER A 69 -16.30 14.33 18.41
C SER A 69 -15.99 12.83 18.30
N LEU A 70 -15.95 12.14 19.44
CA LEU A 70 -15.72 10.69 19.45
C LEU A 70 -16.80 9.93 18.67
N GLU A 71 -18.05 10.36 18.79
CA GLU A 71 -19.19 9.77 18.08
C GLU A 71 -19.04 9.92 16.56
N GLN A 72 -18.65 11.11 16.09
CA GLN A 72 -18.42 11.36 14.66
C GLN A 72 -17.28 10.48 14.11
N ARG A 73 -16.25 10.20 14.92
CA ARG A 73 -15.17 9.29 14.53
C ARG A 73 -15.64 7.84 14.49
N LEU A 74 -16.48 7.42 15.44
CA LEU A 74 -17.09 6.08 15.45
C LEU A 74 -18.03 5.86 14.26
N GLU A 75 -18.78 6.87 13.84
CA GLU A 75 -19.65 6.79 12.67
C GLU A 75 -18.88 6.62 11.35
N GLN A 76 -17.60 7.04 11.32
CA GLN A 76 -16.71 6.85 10.17
C GLN A 76 -16.08 5.45 10.14
N GLU A 77 -16.08 4.71 11.25
CA GLU A 77 -15.51 3.37 11.33
C GLU A 77 -16.48 2.31 10.77
N GLU A 78 -15.95 1.41 9.94
CA GLU A 78 -16.64 0.17 9.56
C GLU A 78 -16.29 -0.92 10.58
N ALA A 79 -17.29 -1.67 11.04
CA ALA A 79 -17.04 -2.77 11.97
C ALA A 79 -16.35 -3.93 11.25
N ASP A 80 -15.24 -4.40 11.80
CA ASP A 80 -14.56 -5.59 11.29
C ASP A 80 -15.49 -6.81 11.33
N VAL A 81 -15.61 -7.49 10.18
CA VAL A 81 -16.37 -8.74 10.07
C VAL A 81 -15.46 -9.91 10.42
N TRP A 82 -15.63 -10.46 11.62
CA TRP A 82 -14.96 -11.69 12.01
C TRP A 82 -15.57 -12.87 11.27
N VAL A 83 -14.79 -13.49 10.38
CA VAL A 83 -15.09 -14.85 9.92
C VAL A 83 -14.72 -15.78 11.08
N ASP A 84 -15.52 -16.80 11.33
CA ASP A 84 -15.31 -17.78 12.41
C ASP A 84 -14.11 -18.69 12.03
N GLU A 85 -12.90 -18.10 12.05
CA GLU A 85 -11.64 -18.81 11.87
C GLU A 85 -11.26 -19.51 13.18
N PRO A 86 -10.61 -20.68 13.12
CA PRO A 86 -10.15 -21.35 14.33
C PRO A 86 -9.22 -20.43 15.12
N GLN A 87 -9.66 -20.07 16.34
CA GLN A 87 -8.93 -19.22 17.27
C GLN A 87 -7.49 -19.74 17.41
N GLN A 88 -6.54 -18.95 16.90
CA GLN A 88 -5.14 -19.19 17.18
C GLN A 88 -4.94 -19.11 18.70
N PRO A 89 -4.10 -19.98 19.29
CA PRO A 89 -3.84 -19.92 20.72
C PRO A 89 -3.32 -18.53 21.08
N GLN A 90 -4.07 -17.82 21.91
CA GLN A 90 -3.70 -16.49 22.39
C GLN A 90 -2.35 -16.61 23.11
N PRO A 91 -1.36 -15.76 22.79
CA PRO A 91 -0.09 -15.75 23.50
C PRO A 91 -0.36 -15.45 24.98
N ASP A 92 0.35 -16.11 25.88
CA ASP A 92 0.28 -15.83 27.32
C ASP A 92 0.88 -14.44 27.61
N LEU A 93 0.02 -13.41 27.56
CA LEU A 93 0.37 -12.02 27.84
C LEU A 93 0.55 -11.74 29.35
N SER A 94 0.38 -12.73 30.23
CA SER A 94 0.47 -12.54 31.69
C SER A 94 1.86 -12.12 32.19
N ARG A 95 2.92 -12.28 31.38
CA ARG A 95 4.30 -11.95 31.76
C ARG A 95 4.85 -10.63 31.23
N GLN A 96 4.15 -9.92 30.35
CA GLN A 96 4.61 -8.61 29.89
C GLN A 96 3.94 -7.51 30.70
N GLN A 97 4.30 -7.43 31.99
CA GLN A 97 3.94 -6.26 32.79
C GLN A 97 4.61 -5.03 32.17
N ALA A 98 3.79 -4.08 31.74
CA ALA A 98 4.18 -2.84 31.07
C ALA A 98 4.85 -1.82 32.02
N ASP A 99 5.22 -2.25 33.23
CA ASP A 99 5.84 -1.41 34.25
C ASP A 99 7.25 -0.95 33.84
N GLU A 100 7.84 -1.54 32.80
CA GLU A 100 9.13 -1.14 32.22
C GLU A 100 8.99 -0.77 30.73
N ALA A 101 9.16 0.52 30.42
CA ALA A 101 9.17 1.01 29.05
C ALA A 101 10.35 0.38 28.26
N GLY A 102 10.03 -0.48 27.31
CA GLY A 102 10.98 -1.13 26.39
C GLY A 102 11.13 -2.63 26.56
N GLY A 103 10.60 -3.23 27.63
CA GLY A 103 10.69 -4.68 27.86
C GLY A 103 12.12 -5.23 27.97
N SER A 104 12.24 -6.51 28.32
CA SER A 104 13.54 -7.17 28.55
C SER A 104 14.48 -7.16 27.34
N VAL A 105 13.94 -7.09 26.12
CA VAL A 105 14.71 -6.99 24.87
C VAL A 105 15.42 -5.63 24.76
N ALA A 106 14.77 -4.52 25.11
CA ALA A 106 15.43 -3.20 25.06
C ALA A 106 16.57 -3.09 26.08
N ARG A 107 16.49 -3.80 27.22
CA ARG A 107 17.56 -3.80 28.22
C ARG A 107 18.85 -4.43 27.70
N GLY A 108 18.75 -5.54 26.95
CA GLY A 108 19.92 -6.22 26.37
C GLY A 108 20.65 -5.39 25.29
N LEU A 109 19.97 -4.44 24.65
CA LEU A 109 20.58 -3.55 23.66
C LEU A 109 21.18 -2.28 24.28
N ARG A 110 20.70 -1.84 25.46
CA ARG A 110 21.11 -0.57 26.09
C ARG A 110 22.33 -0.71 27.00
N ALA A 111 22.51 -1.85 27.66
CA ALA A 111 23.67 -2.10 28.50
C ALA A 111 24.56 -3.15 27.82
N PRO A 112 25.62 -2.77 27.09
CA PRO A 112 26.65 -3.73 26.75
C PRO A 112 27.21 -4.32 28.04
N ASP A 113 27.55 -5.61 28.05
CA ASP A 113 28.27 -6.21 29.16
C ASP A 113 29.53 -5.38 29.42
N ASP A 114 29.70 -4.86 30.65
CA ASP A 114 30.97 -4.32 31.13
C ASP A 114 31.97 -5.48 31.22
N ALA A 115 32.51 -5.86 30.07
CA ALA A 115 33.64 -6.77 29.98
C ALA A 115 34.93 -5.98 30.24
N GLY A 116 35.29 -5.92 31.52
CA GLY A 116 36.66 -5.93 32.08
C GLY A 116 37.70 -4.98 31.48
#